data_AF-A0A6P4IB41-F1
#
_entry.id   AF-A0A6P4IB41-F1
#
_cell.length_a   1.000
_cell.length_b   1.000
_cell.length_c   1.000
_cell.angle_alpha   90.00
_cell.angle_beta   90.00
_cell.angle_gamma   90.00
#
_symmetry.space_group_name_H-M   'P 1'
#
loop_
_entity.id
_entity.type
_entity.pdbx_description
1 polymer ?
#
loop_
_entity_poly.entity_id
_entity_poly.type
_entity_poly.pdbx_seq_one_letter_code
_entity_poly.pdbx_strand_id
1 'polypeptide(L)'
;MKRKLCVFLVSVLACQYVFSSTAWWEGLEEPIFKLTQTDKRLEAIVRQIDDLNRLNRSKNRHIAAFAVGSDGFMDYKLSFSSEFDDIYKDIGWIDHLYKYIGEYETARFENHTLIRFAEGTISNERNENTMEKLHASFFGREDFPFGGRNLLKSVAEGYQKYPNRTCRTPQSYQQHLYLLYVDIALTELKSLVMLEWSWLLLGQFGRTEFTVQQEMVREGFKRRMNRTRMLIKDQMSGADQTVWRCNPQRPKAGVTYDEVTRLLQGYIENEVDLSAEETCRHDCAYYQSTRNDKGCHGDEFCSKQPRCRGGLYNCQFVESDLKVCQSAENSHRRYEFIEGGGGRHLGRAKACSRGMDRAKSWVSWFVKCNYCFCLCDEEGPQSDRYFNLRPATADIGRNRVVTGLRFIKHNRIFHLQIQEGELLTHGVINGTTLQWKPLDSYSISDKDVRQDVDYHALSYENRSINLVEVKDDNDFLVTGLRFQVVGGHLNLEAQFTGFDFKSGQLTEQTYWSSANNEKARRKVALENSKVSSETFTSSEPYPSDNDQYVEFTNSGLEEDAAQTTVPLIDIQEVVSEPPFPLSGVGVYYKGSKGHGGYVAPKLITYDFSQKIELPTI
;
A
#
# COMPACT_ATOMS: atom_id res chain seq x y z
N MET A 1 31.56 52.98 33.10
CA MET A 1 32.95 53.43 33.25
C MET A 1 33.77 52.84 32.09
N LYS A 2 34.27 53.70 31.19
CA LYS A 2 35.41 53.57 30.22
C LYS A 2 35.68 52.17 29.58
N ARG A 3 35.38 51.90 28.29
CA ARG A 3 36.06 52.29 27.01
C ARG A 3 37.59 52.08 26.95
N LYS A 4 38.04 51.20 26.03
CA LYS A 4 39.24 51.17 25.14
C LYS A 4 39.21 49.80 24.43
N LEU A 5 39.00 49.58 23.12
CA LEU A 5 39.44 50.13 21.83
C LEU A 5 40.91 49.86 21.45
N CYS A 6 41.10 48.99 20.44
CA CYS A 6 42.11 48.94 19.34
C CYS A 6 42.26 47.47 18.87
N VAL A 7 41.63 47.01 17.79
CA VAL A 7 41.92 47.19 16.34
C VAL A 7 43.27 46.62 15.91
N PHE A 8 43.23 45.50 15.18
CA PHE A 8 44.14 45.20 14.06
C PHE A 8 43.38 44.41 12.96
N LEU A 9 43.31 45.03 11.79
CA LEU A 9 42.95 44.52 10.46
C LEU A 9 44.04 43.49 9.96
N VAL A 10 43.88 42.53 9.04
CA VAL A 10 43.39 42.53 7.64
C VAL A 10 43.22 41.05 7.17
N SER A 11 42.15 40.83 6.39
CA SER A 11 41.76 39.76 5.43
C SER A 11 42.68 38.61 5.00
N VAL A 12 42.09 37.41 4.87
CA VAL A 12 42.13 36.55 3.66
C VAL A 12 40.75 35.89 3.45
N LEU A 13 40.33 35.85 2.18
CA LEU A 13 39.06 35.44 1.60
C LEU A 13 38.62 33.99 1.90
N ALA A 14 37.32 33.80 2.15
CA ALA A 14 36.58 32.60 1.77
C ALA A 14 35.13 32.99 1.38
N CYS A 15 34.80 32.78 0.11
CA CYS A 15 33.49 33.00 -0.48
C CYS A 15 32.43 32.01 0.04
N GLN A 16 31.30 32.59 0.47
CA GLN A 16 29.92 32.29 0.06
C GLN A 16 29.48 30.82 -0.05
N TYR A 17 28.52 30.43 0.82
CA TYR A 17 27.17 30.03 0.39
C TYR A 17 26.25 30.07 1.63
N VAL A 18 25.61 31.21 1.85
CA VAL A 18 24.51 31.36 2.81
C VAL A 18 23.22 31.21 2.02
N PHE A 19 22.48 30.12 2.26
CA PHE A 19 21.12 29.96 1.75
C PHE A 19 20.23 30.97 2.46
N SER A 20 19.76 31.96 1.71
CA SER A 20 18.71 32.88 2.13
C SER A 20 17.39 32.13 2.24
N SER A 21 16.85 32.05 3.45
CA SER A 21 15.46 31.74 3.70
C SER A 21 14.60 32.92 3.22
N THR A 22 14.04 32.83 2.02
CA THR A 22 12.88 33.67 1.66
C THR A 22 11.64 32.99 2.20
N ALA A 23 11.09 33.56 3.27
CA ALA A 23 9.72 33.34 3.68
C ALA A 23 8.83 33.86 2.53
N TRP A 24 8.16 32.95 1.83
CA TRP A 24 7.12 33.30 0.87
C TRP A 24 5.83 33.55 1.63
N TRP A 25 5.23 34.69 1.32
CA TRP A 25 4.07 35.25 1.97
C TRP A 25 2.81 34.47 1.62
N GLU A 26 2.04 34.05 2.62
CA GLU A 26 0.60 33.78 2.47
C GLU A 26 -0.11 35.13 2.30
N GLY A 27 -0.17 35.62 1.07
CA GLY A 27 -1.02 36.72 0.66
C GLY A 27 -2.17 36.16 -0.16
N LEU A 28 -3.41 36.52 0.18
CA LEU A 28 -4.60 36.32 -0.63
C LEU A 28 -4.30 36.71 -2.10
N GLU A 29 -4.20 35.73 -2.99
CA GLU A 29 -3.91 35.94 -4.42
C GLU A 29 -5.05 36.73 -5.07
N GLU A 30 -4.76 37.93 -5.58
CA GLU A 30 -5.64 38.58 -6.54
C GLU A 30 -5.73 37.72 -7.82
N PRO A 31 -6.88 37.64 -8.51
CA PRO A 31 -7.02 36.77 -9.67
C PRO A 31 -6.08 37.19 -10.81
N ILE A 32 -5.33 36.22 -11.33
CA ILE A 32 -4.24 36.37 -12.32
C ILE A 32 -4.69 36.99 -13.66
N PHE A 33 -5.99 37.00 -13.98
CA PHE A 33 -6.49 37.33 -15.32
C PHE A 33 -7.49 38.51 -15.33
N LYS A 34 -7.10 39.71 -15.77
CA LYS A 34 -7.94 40.94 -15.78
C LYS A 34 -9.04 40.91 -16.83
N LEU A 35 -8.80 40.44 -18.06
CA LEU A 35 -9.87 40.26 -19.06
C LEU A 35 -10.92 39.24 -18.61
N THR A 36 -10.52 38.21 -17.85
CA THR A 36 -11.47 37.21 -17.35
C THR A 36 -12.41 37.79 -16.29
N GLN A 37 -11.98 38.79 -15.50
CA GLN A 37 -12.84 39.47 -14.53
C GLN A 37 -13.92 40.31 -15.22
N THR A 38 -13.72 40.70 -16.48
CA THR A 38 -14.72 41.44 -17.26
C THR A 38 -15.74 40.54 -17.96
N ASP A 39 -15.49 39.24 -18.03
CA ASP A 39 -16.38 38.23 -18.63
C ASP A 39 -16.75 37.16 -17.60
N LYS A 40 -17.99 37.21 -17.10
CA LYS A 40 -18.50 36.27 -16.08
C LYS A 40 -18.37 34.80 -16.47
N ARG A 41 -18.41 34.50 -17.77
CA ARG A 41 -18.32 33.14 -18.27
C ARG A 41 -16.89 32.64 -18.17
N LEU A 42 -15.94 33.46 -18.62
CA LEU A 42 -14.53 33.13 -18.56
C LEU A 42 -14.06 32.99 -17.11
N GLU A 43 -14.54 33.87 -16.21
CA GLU A 43 -14.31 33.76 -14.77
C GLU A 43 -14.81 32.41 -14.20
N ALA A 44 -16.00 31.96 -14.60
CA ALA A 44 -16.56 30.68 -14.13
C ALA A 44 -15.75 29.47 -14.61
N ILE A 45 -15.20 29.52 -15.83
CA ILE A 45 -14.35 28.46 -16.39
C ILE A 45 -12.99 28.43 -15.67
N VAL A 46 -12.37 29.59 -15.41
CA VAL A 46 -11.09 29.67 -14.68
C VAL A 46 -11.23 29.14 -13.26
N ARG A 47 -12.32 29.45 -12.55
CA ARG A 47 -12.59 28.88 -11.22
C ARG A 47 -12.69 27.35 -11.25
N GLN A 48 -13.33 26.78 -12.27
CA GLN A 48 -13.39 25.32 -12.45
C GLN A 48 -12.00 24.72 -12.71
N ILE A 49 -11.13 25.41 -13.48
CA ILE A 49 -9.73 25.00 -13.66
C ILE A 49 -9.00 24.97 -12.32
N ASP A 50 -9.16 26.00 -11.49
CA ASP A 50 -8.53 26.07 -10.17
C ASP A 50 -9.01 24.95 -9.23
N ASP A 51 -10.31 24.64 -9.25
CA ASP A 51 -10.88 23.54 -8.48
C ASP A 51 -10.36 22.17 -8.94
N LEU A 52 -10.30 21.92 -10.26
CA LEU A 52 -9.73 20.68 -10.81
C LEU A 52 -8.21 20.57 -10.59
N ASN A 53 -7.48 21.68 -10.60
CA ASN A 53 -6.05 21.68 -10.27
C ASN A 53 -5.79 21.24 -8.82
N ARG A 54 -6.76 21.42 -7.90
CA ARG A 54 -6.66 20.89 -6.53
C ARG A 54 -6.75 19.37 -6.48
N LEU A 55 -7.51 18.75 -7.40
CA LEU A 55 -7.59 17.30 -7.57
C LEU A 55 -6.32 16.72 -8.20
N ASN A 56 -5.60 17.50 -9.02
CA ASN A 56 -4.43 17.09 -9.77
C ASN A 56 -3.10 17.66 -9.22
N ARG A 57 -2.96 17.73 -7.89
CA ARG A 57 -1.81 18.39 -7.24
C ARG A 57 -0.45 17.74 -7.48
N SER A 58 -0.38 16.53 -8.04
CA SER A 58 0.91 15.92 -8.32
C SER A 58 1.53 16.53 -9.57
N LYS A 59 2.74 17.08 -9.43
CA LYS A 59 3.54 17.58 -10.57
C LYS A 59 4.05 16.46 -11.49
N ASN A 60 3.80 15.19 -11.16
CA ASN A 60 4.32 14.03 -11.88
C ASN A 60 3.19 13.35 -12.67
N ARG A 61 3.47 13.02 -13.94
CA ARG A 61 2.56 12.29 -14.83
C ARG A 61 2.17 10.96 -14.20
N HIS A 62 0.87 10.66 -14.15
CA HIS A 62 0.37 9.41 -13.56
C HIS A 62 0.59 8.24 -14.52
N ILE A 63 1.55 7.37 -14.22
CA ILE A 63 1.86 6.20 -15.07
C ILE A 63 1.03 5.02 -14.60
N ALA A 64 0.46 4.26 -15.53
CA ALA A 64 -0.24 3.01 -15.21
C ALA A 64 0.72 2.00 -14.55
N ALA A 65 0.28 1.34 -13.47
CA ALA A 65 1.12 0.47 -12.66
C ALA A 65 1.86 -0.61 -13.47
N PHE A 66 1.15 -1.23 -14.42
CA PHE A 66 1.71 -2.30 -15.25
C PHE A 66 2.85 -1.84 -16.17
N ALA A 67 2.87 -0.56 -16.51
CA ALA A 67 3.84 0.06 -17.40
C ALA A 67 5.12 0.49 -16.68
N VAL A 68 5.17 0.44 -15.35
CA VAL A 68 6.39 0.74 -14.59
C VAL A 68 7.31 -0.47 -14.58
N GLY A 69 8.57 -0.29 -14.95
CA GLY A 69 9.65 -1.27 -14.91
C GLY A 69 10.13 -1.59 -13.50
N SER A 70 11.07 -2.52 -13.37
CA SER A 70 11.67 -2.87 -12.07
C SER A 70 12.58 -1.78 -11.49
N ASP A 71 13.03 -0.86 -12.34
CA ASP A 71 13.84 0.32 -12.02
C ASP A 71 12.98 1.51 -11.54
N GLY A 72 11.65 1.38 -11.56
CA GLY A 72 10.72 2.44 -11.18
C GLY A 72 10.41 3.43 -12.30
N PHE A 73 10.93 3.23 -13.51
CA PHE A 73 10.66 4.08 -14.67
C PHE A 73 9.70 3.42 -15.66
N MET A 74 9.22 4.16 -16.66
CA MET A 74 8.35 3.60 -17.70
C MET A 74 9.09 2.52 -18.51
N ASP A 75 8.45 1.36 -18.70
CA ASP A 75 8.94 0.24 -19.49
C ASP A 75 8.71 0.50 -20.99
N TYR A 76 9.64 1.22 -21.61
CA TYR A 76 9.61 1.61 -23.03
C TYR A 76 9.59 0.44 -24.03
N LYS A 77 9.68 -0.81 -23.56
CA LYS A 77 9.45 -1.99 -24.40
C LYS A 77 7.97 -2.21 -24.71
N LEU A 78 7.07 -1.58 -23.95
CA LEU A 78 5.64 -1.63 -24.19
C LEU A 78 5.27 -0.60 -25.27
N SER A 79 4.51 -1.03 -26.28
CA SER A 79 3.98 -0.16 -27.35
C SER A 79 3.16 1.02 -26.83
N PHE A 80 2.56 0.85 -25.64
CA PHE A 80 1.84 1.87 -24.88
C PHE A 80 2.67 3.14 -24.59
N SER A 81 3.99 3.02 -24.41
CA SER A 81 4.81 4.11 -23.87
C SER A 81 4.88 5.32 -24.81
N SER A 82 4.94 5.10 -26.13
CA SER A 82 4.96 6.19 -27.11
C SER A 82 3.60 6.90 -27.24
N GLU A 83 2.49 6.16 -27.10
CA GLU A 83 1.14 6.75 -27.08
C GLU A 83 0.99 7.69 -25.90
N PHE A 84 1.48 7.28 -24.73
CA PHE A 84 1.45 8.09 -23.51
C PHE A 84 2.32 9.35 -23.65
N ASP A 85 3.56 9.23 -24.13
CA ASP A 85 4.45 10.39 -24.29
C ASP A 85 3.93 11.44 -25.28
N ASP A 86 3.36 11.02 -26.41
CA ASP A 86 2.76 11.92 -27.40
C ASP A 86 1.59 12.71 -26.79
N ILE A 87 0.70 12.02 -26.07
CA ILE A 87 -0.44 12.62 -25.39
C ILE A 87 -0.02 13.67 -24.35
N TYR A 88 0.94 13.33 -23.48
CA TYR A 88 1.38 14.25 -22.43
C TYR A 88 2.22 15.40 -22.97
N LYS A 89 2.81 15.25 -24.16
CA LYS A 89 3.46 16.35 -24.88
C LYS A 89 2.42 17.38 -25.33
N ASP A 90 1.29 16.93 -25.89
CA ASP A 90 0.20 17.82 -26.31
C ASP A 90 -0.46 18.52 -25.09
N ILE A 91 -0.71 17.78 -24.00
CA ILE A 91 -1.19 18.34 -22.73
C ILE A 91 -0.21 19.41 -22.21
N GLY A 92 1.09 19.08 -22.19
CA GLY A 92 2.13 20.00 -21.71
C GLY A 92 2.25 21.27 -22.57
N TRP A 93 2.05 21.15 -23.88
CA TRP A 93 2.01 22.30 -24.78
C TRP A 93 0.84 23.23 -24.46
N ILE A 94 -0.37 22.68 -24.26
CA ILE A 94 -1.56 23.46 -23.90
C ILE A 94 -1.38 24.13 -22.53
N ASP A 95 -0.85 23.41 -21.54
CA ASP A 95 -0.55 23.97 -20.22
C ASP A 95 0.45 25.14 -20.29
N HIS A 96 1.46 25.02 -21.15
CA HIS A 96 2.44 26.07 -21.39
C HIS A 96 1.81 27.30 -22.06
N LEU A 97 0.97 27.12 -23.08
CA LEU A 97 0.26 28.23 -23.72
C LEU A 97 -0.73 28.92 -22.78
N TYR A 98 -1.42 28.16 -21.93
CA TYR A 98 -2.33 28.70 -20.93
C TYR A 98 -1.59 29.57 -19.91
N LYS A 99 -0.39 29.16 -19.47
CA LYS A 99 0.46 29.97 -18.57
C LYS A 99 0.83 31.32 -19.17
N TYR A 100 1.12 31.39 -20.47
CA TYR A 100 1.41 32.66 -21.13
C TYR A 100 0.25 33.66 -21.06
N ILE A 101 -1.00 33.21 -21.05
CA ILE A 101 -2.14 34.12 -20.88
C ILE A 101 -2.06 34.82 -19.51
N GLY A 102 -1.69 34.09 -18.45
CA GLY A 102 -1.49 34.68 -17.13
C GLY A 102 -0.35 35.72 -17.13
N GLU A 103 0.72 35.48 -17.87
CA GLU A 103 1.79 36.46 -18.06
C GLU A 103 1.33 37.70 -18.83
N TYR A 104 0.58 37.52 -19.93
CA TYR A 104 0.05 38.60 -20.75
C TYR A 104 -0.95 39.50 -20.02
N GLU A 105 -1.67 38.95 -19.04
CA GLU A 105 -2.62 39.68 -18.21
C GLU A 105 -1.96 40.46 -17.05
N THR A 106 -0.79 40.01 -16.61
CA THR A 106 -0.07 40.59 -15.47
C THR A 106 0.99 41.61 -15.88
N ALA A 107 1.59 41.48 -17.06
CA ALA A 107 2.62 42.38 -17.57
C ALA A 107 2.15 43.26 -18.74
N ARG A 108 2.90 44.33 -19.03
CA ARG A 108 2.63 45.23 -20.17
C ARG A 108 3.37 44.73 -21.40
N PHE A 109 2.66 44.05 -22.29
CA PHE A 109 3.16 43.64 -23.59
C PHE A 109 2.73 44.60 -24.71
N GLU A 110 3.46 44.58 -25.82
CA GLU A 110 3.13 45.36 -27.00
C GLU A 110 1.88 44.78 -27.69
N ASN A 111 0.99 45.65 -28.18
CA ASN A 111 -0.28 45.23 -28.80
C ASN A 111 -0.08 44.20 -29.92
N HIS A 112 0.99 44.34 -30.72
CA HIS A 112 1.26 43.42 -31.82
C HIS A 112 1.63 42.01 -31.32
N THR A 113 2.28 41.89 -30.16
CA THR A 113 2.62 40.60 -29.53
C THR A 113 1.34 39.89 -29.08
N LEU A 114 0.46 40.62 -28.40
CA LEU A 114 -0.83 40.12 -27.92
C LEU A 114 -1.73 39.66 -29.07
N ILE A 115 -1.87 40.48 -30.11
CA ILE A 115 -2.66 40.16 -31.31
C ILE A 115 -2.09 38.92 -32.00
N ARG A 116 -0.76 38.84 -32.20
CA ARG A 116 -0.13 37.69 -32.87
C ARG A 116 -0.33 36.39 -32.10
N PHE A 117 -0.27 36.43 -30.77
CA PHE A 117 -0.55 35.26 -29.94
C PHE A 117 -2.01 34.81 -30.09
N ALA A 118 -2.98 35.74 -30.00
CA ALA A 118 -4.39 35.43 -30.14
C ALA A 118 -4.75 34.86 -31.53
N GLU A 119 -4.24 35.47 -32.61
CA GLU A 119 -4.40 34.94 -33.97
C GLU A 119 -3.75 33.57 -34.13
N GLY A 120 -2.57 33.37 -33.53
CA GLY A 120 -1.85 32.10 -33.53
C GLY A 120 -2.66 30.98 -32.88
N THR A 121 -3.21 31.23 -31.68
CA THR A 121 -4.06 30.27 -30.96
C THR A 121 -5.30 29.88 -31.77
N ILE A 122 -6.00 30.85 -32.35
CA ILE A 122 -7.21 30.60 -33.16
C ILE A 122 -6.87 29.84 -34.45
N SER A 123 -5.79 30.25 -35.13
CA SER A 123 -5.32 29.60 -36.36
C SER A 123 -4.89 28.15 -36.12
N ASN A 124 -4.23 27.91 -34.99
CA ASN A 124 -3.79 26.58 -34.60
C ASN A 124 -4.97 25.63 -34.41
N GLU A 125 -5.98 26.01 -33.62
CA GLU A 125 -7.16 25.16 -33.43
C GLU A 125 -7.91 24.94 -34.76
N ARG A 126 -8.00 25.96 -35.61
CA ARG A 126 -8.66 25.85 -36.92
C ARG A 126 -7.95 24.87 -37.86
N ASN A 127 -6.63 24.92 -37.94
CA ASN A 127 -5.85 24.16 -38.92
C ASN A 127 -5.45 22.79 -38.39
N GLU A 128 -5.11 22.70 -37.11
CA GLU A 128 -4.58 21.49 -36.50
C GLU A 128 -5.65 20.68 -35.77
N ASN A 129 -6.76 21.29 -35.35
CA ASN A 129 -7.84 20.64 -34.59
C ASN A 129 -7.26 19.85 -33.40
N THR A 130 -6.40 20.52 -32.62
CA THR A 130 -5.50 19.90 -31.65
C THR A 130 -6.28 19.08 -30.61
N MET A 131 -7.39 19.62 -30.10
CA MET A 131 -8.21 18.90 -29.13
C MET A 131 -8.86 17.64 -29.72
N GLU A 132 -9.25 17.65 -30.99
CA GLU A 132 -9.78 16.43 -31.60
C GLU A 132 -8.72 15.37 -31.86
N LYS A 133 -7.51 15.76 -32.24
CA LYS A 133 -6.39 14.81 -32.35
C LYS A 133 -6.04 14.22 -30.98
N LEU A 134 -6.09 15.02 -29.92
CA LEU A 134 -5.86 14.56 -28.56
C LEU A 134 -6.93 13.53 -28.14
N HIS A 135 -8.21 13.87 -28.28
CA HIS A 135 -9.32 12.97 -27.94
C HIS A 135 -9.32 11.70 -28.81
N ALA A 136 -9.02 11.80 -30.10
CA ALA A 136 -8.87 10.64 -30.97
C ALA A 136 -7.71 9.74 -30.55
N SER A 137 -6.62 10.28 -30.00
CA SER A 137 -5.48 9.48 -29.51
C SER A 137 -5.83 8.76 -28.20
N PHE A 138 -6.60 9.40 -27.32
CA PHE A 138 -7.03 8.81 -26.05
C PHE A 138 -8.12 7.74 -26.24
N PHE A 139 -9.16 8.06 -27.01
CA PHE A 139 -10.42 7.30 -27.05
C PHE A 139 -10.68 6.60 -28.38
N GLY A 140 -9.80 6.75 -29.37
CA GLY A 140 -10.04 6.34 -30.75
C GLY A 140 -10.95 7.29 -31.53
N ARG A 141 -10.97 7.16 -32.86
CA ARG A 141 -11.87 7.94 -33.74
C ARG A 141 -13.30 7.41 -33.68
N GLU A 142 -14.29 8.30 -33.74
CA GLU A 142 -15.72 7.93 -33.76
C GLU A 142 -16.06 7.11 -35.00
N ASP A 143 -15.54 7.50 -36.16
CA ASP A 143 -15.82 6.84 -37.44
C ASP A 143 -15.07 5.50 -37.61
N PHE A 144 -14.01 5.28 -36.83
CA PHE A 144 -13.16 4.09 -36.89
C PHE A 144 -12.75 3.64 -35.48
N PRO A 145 -13.69 3.13 -34.66
CA PRO A 145 -13.45 2.81 -33.25
C PRO A 145 -12.44 1.66 -33.06
N PHE A 146 -12.21 0.85 -34.10
CA PHE A 146 -11.25 -0.27 -34.10
C PHE A 146 -9.93 0.03 -34.83
N GLY A 147 -9.75 1.24 -35.38
CA GLY A 147 -8.56 1.62 -36.15
C GLY A 147 -7.85 2.84 -35.56
N GLY A 148 -6.52 2.76 -35.39
CA GLY A 148 -5.69 3.85 -34.87
C GLY A 148 -5.36 3.74 -33.38
N ARG A 149 -4.76 4.81 -32.83
CA ARG A 149 -4.33 4.90 -31.42
C ARG A 149 -5.56 4.96 -30.50
N ASN A 150 -5.52 4.26 -29.37
CA ASN A 150 -6.56 4.29 -28.34
C ASN A 150 -5.93 3.97 -26.98
N LEU A 151 -5.45 5.02 -26.29
CA LEU A 151 -4.78 4.87 -25.02
C LEU A 151 -5.66 4.18 -23.97
N LEU A 152 -6.95 4.55 -23.87
CA LEU A 152 -7.86 4.00 -22.87
C LEU A 152 -7.95 2.47 -22.98
N LYS A 153 -8.07 1.96 -24.22
CA LYS A 153 -8.06 0.52 -24.51
C LYS A 153 -6.71 -0.12 -24.17
N SER A 154 -5.60 0.50 -24.56
CA SER A 154 -4.24 0.03 -24.23
C SER A 154 -4.02 -0.08 -22.72
N VAL A 155 -4.54 0.87 -21.93
CA VAL A 155 -4.51 0.82 -20.46
C VAL A 155 -5.32 -0.38 -19.95
N ALA A 156 -6.56 -0.54 -20.41
CA ALA A 156 -7.42 -1.65 -20.00
C ALA A 156 -6.81 -3.03 -20.26
N GLU A 157 -6.30 -3.24 -21.48
CA GLU A 157 -5.62 -4.47 -21.87
C GLU A 157 -4.34 -4.71 -21.05
N GLY A 158 -3.60 -3.65 -20.72
CA GLY A 158 -2.39 -3.73 -19.91
C GLY A 158 -2.65 -4.24 -18.49
N TYR A 159 -3.68 -3.71 -17.81
CA TYR A 159 -4.07 -4.18 -16.47
C TYR A 159 -4.54 -5.64 -16.49
N GLN A 160 -5.25 -6.06 -17.54
CA GLN A 160 -5.67 -7.47 -17.71
C GLN A 160 -4.49 -8.41 -17.99
N LYS A 161 -3.52 -7.96 -18.79
CA LYS A 161 -2.37 -8.79 -19.22
C LYS A 161 -1.28 -8.91 -18.16
N TYR A 162 -1.13 -7.93 -17.28
CA TYR A 162 -0.04 -7.86 -16.31
C TYR A 162 -0.52 -7.64 -14.86
N PRO A 163 -1.39 -8.51 -14.31
CA PRO A 163 -1.94 -8.33 -12.96
C PRO A 163 -0.87 -8.30 -11.86
N ASN A 164 0.24 -9.01 -12.03
CA ASN A 164 1.36 -9.05 -11.09
C ASN A 164 2.18 -7.74 -11.03
N ARG A 165 1.94 -6.80 -11.94
CA ARG A 165 2.62 -5.49 -11.98
C ARG A 165 1.77 -4.36 -11.37
N THR A 166 0.55 -4.65 -10.91
CA THR A 166 -0.39 -3.64 -10.39
C THR A 166 0.08 -2.97 -9.10
N CYS A 167 0.94 -3.62 -8.32
CA CYS A 167 1.53 -3.07 -7.10
C CYS A 167 2.71 -2.10 -7.30
N ARG A 168 3.13 -1.85 -8.55
CA ARG A 168 4.34 -1.06 -8.85
C ARG A 168 4.14 0.43 -8.67
N THR A 169 2.89 0.89 -8.65
CA THR A 169 2.55 2.26 -8.28
C THR A 169 1.63 2.26 -7.06
N PRO A 170 1.68 3.31 -6.23
CA PRO A 170 0.74 3.51 -5.13
C PRO A 170 -0.61 4.05 -5.65
N GLN A 171 -1.16 3.47 -6.71
CA GLN A 171 -2.43 3.88 -7.30
C GLN A 171 -3.25 2.66 -7.69
N SER A 172 -4.54 2.71 -7.41
CA SER A 172 -5.47 1.71 -7.95
C SER A 172 -5.71 1.96 -9.44
N TYR A 173 -6.16 0.94 -10.16
CA TYR A 173 -6.51 1.10 -11.57
C TYR A 173 -7.63 2.14 -11.75
N GLN A 174 -8.68 2.06 -10.93
CA GLN A 174 -9.78 3.02 -10.97
C GLN A 174 -9.31 4.45 -10.66
N GLN A 175 -8.48 4.64 -9.64
CA GLN A 175 -7.88 5.94 -9.32
C GLN A 175 -7.08 6.51 -10.51
N HIS A 176 -6.28 5.68 -11.17
CA HIS A 176 -5.51 6.10 -12.35
C HIS A 176 -6.41 6.59 -13.49
N LEU A 177 -7.53 5.89 -13.77
CA LEU A 177 -8.51 6.32 -14.77
C LEU A 177 -9.18 7.65 -14.40
N TYR A 178 -9.52 7.84 -13.13
CA TYR A 178 -10.09 9.09 -12.64
C TYR A 178 -9.12 10.26 -12.86
N LEU A 179 -7.83 10.06 -12.54
CA LEU A 179 -6.81 11.10 -12.72
C LEU A 179 -6.58 11.42 -14.20
N LEU A 180 -6.60 10.42 -15.09
CA LEU A 180 -6.57 10.65 -16.55
C LEU A 180 -7.77 11.49 -17.02
N TYR A 181 -8.96 11.25 -16.47
CA TYR A 181 -10.13 12.08 -16.76
C TYR A 181 -9.92 13.53 -16.32
N VAL A 182 -9.38 13.75 -15.12
CA VAL A 182 -9.09 15.10 -14.61
C VAL A 182 -8.06 15.82 -15.50
N ASP A 183 -7.01 15.13 -15.95
CA ASP A 183 -6.02 15.68 -16.90
C ASP A 183 -6.68 16.14 -18.22
N ILE A 184 -7.56 15.33 -18.79
CA ILE A 184 -8.26 15.63 -20.05
C ILE A 184 -9.22 16.81 -19.84
N ALA A 185 -10.01 16.80 -18.77
CA ALA A 185 -10.96 17.87 -18.44
C ALA A 185 -10.23 19.21 -18.23
N LEU A 186 -9.11 19.21 -17.50
CA LEU A 186 -8.26 20.39 -17.31
C LEU A 186 -7.71 20.91 -18.64
N THR A 187 -7.26 20.01 -19.51
CA THR A 187 -6.69 20.38 -20.81
C THR A 187 -7.74 21.00 -21.73
N GLU A 188 -8.95 20.43 -21.77
CA GLU A 188 -10.10 20.98 -22.49
C GLU A 188 -10.48 22.38 -22.00
N LEU A 189 -10.59 22.56 -20.68
CA LEU A 189 -10.93 23.86 -20.10
C LEU A 189 -9.85 24.92 -20.38
N LYS A 190 -8.57 24.58 -20.24
CA LYS A 190 -7.46 25.48 -20.56
C LYS A 190 -7.48 25.91 -22.02
N SER A 191 -7.68 24.95 -22.94
CA SER A 191 -7.82 25.22 -24.37
C SER A 191 -9.01 26.15 -24.67
N LEU A 192 -10.17 25.89 -24.05
CA LEU A 192 -11.35 26.73 -24.19
C LEU A 192 -11.11 28.15 -23.67
N VAL A 193 -10.50 28.31 -22.49
CA VAL A 193 -10.15 29.64 -21.95
C VAL A 193 -9.22 30.37 -22.91
N MET A 194 -8.23 29.70 -23.47
CA MET A 194 -7.29 30.33 -24.39
C MET A 194 -7.98 30.87 -25.65
N LEU A 195 -8.94 30.15 -26.20
CA LEU A 195 -9.70 30.57 -27.37
C LEU A 195 -10.66 31.73 -27.03
N GLU A 196 -11.40 31.62 -25.94
CA GLU A 196 -12.33 32.67 -25.47
C GLU A 196 -11.60 33.97 -25.16
N TRP A 197 -10.48 33.88 -24.45
CA TRP A 197 -9.60 35.01 -24.19
C TRP A 197 -9.08 35.66 -25.48
N SER A 198 -8.64 34.84 -26.43
CA SER A 198 -8.13 35.33 -27.72
C SER A 198 -9.19 36.11 -28.51
N TRP A 199 -10.44 35.64 -28.53
CA TRP A 199 -11.53 36.37 -29.19
C TRP A 199 -11.88 37.68 -28.47
N LEU A 200 -11.94 37.68 -27.14
CA LEU A 200 -12.19 38.90 -26.36
C LEU A 200 -11.10 39.96 -26.61
N LEU A 201 -9.83 39.55 -26.60
CA LEU A 201 -8.70 40.42 -26.87
C LEU A 201 -8.79 41.02 -28.29
N LEU A 202 -9.02 40.18 -29.31
CA LEU A 202 -9.14 40.66 -30.70
C LEU A 202 -10.35 41.59 -30.90
N GLY A 203 -11.43 41.37 -30.15
CA GLY A 203 -12.59 42.26 -30.13
C GLY A 203 -12.25 43.68 -29.67
N GLN A 204 -11.34 43.84 -28.70
CA GLN A 204 -10.85 45.17 -28.27
C GLN A 204 -10.10 45.91 -29.38
N PHE A 205 -9.55 45.19 -30.36
CA PHE A 205 -8.92 45.74 -31.56
C PHE A 205 -9.86 45.81 -32.77
N GLY A 206 -11.18 45.69 -32.57
CA GLY A 206 -12.19 45.82 -33.62
C GLY A 206 -12.34 44.58 -34.52
N ARG A 207 -11.82 43.42 -34.11
CA ARG A 207 -11.88 42.17 -34.88
C ARG A 207 -12.91 41.23 -34.24
N THR A 208 -14.13 41.22 -34.77
CA THR A 208 -15.28 40.54 -34.14
C THR A 208 -15.92 39.44 -35.01
N GLU A 209 -15.36 39.13 -36.17
CA GLU A 209 -15.93 38.19 -37.16
C GLU A 209 -15.66 36.71 -36.81
N PHE A 210 -16.01 36.28 -35.59
CA PHE A 210 -15.70 34.92 -35.10
C PHE A 210 -16.91 34.12 -34.58
N THR A 211 -18.13 34.68 -34.59
CA THR A 211 -19.31 34.10 -33.92
C THR A 211 -19.59 32.63 -34.27
N VAL A 212 -19.59 32.26 -35.55
CA VAL A 212 -19.81 30.86 -35.98
C VAL A 212 -18.70 29.94 -35.46
N GLN A 213 -17.45 30.39 -35.49
CA GLN A 213 -16.32 29.61 -35.00
C GLN A 213 -16.40 29.39 -33.48
N GLN A 214 -16.83 30.42 -32.74
CA GLN A 214 -17.04 30.32 -31.28
C GLN A 214 -18.08 29.25 -30.93
N GLU A 215 -19.21 29.23 -31.64
CA GLU A 215 -20.26 28.22 -31.44
C GLU A 215 -19.76 26.81 -31.75
N MET A 216 -19.04 26.62 -32.86
CA MET A 216 -18.46 25.33 -33.23
C MET A 216 -17.49 24.78 -32.18
N VAL A 217 -16.61 25.63 -31.62
CA VAL A 217 -15.68 25.22 -30.56
C VAL A 217 -16.41 24.82 -29.29
N ARG A 218 -17.42 25.60 -28.88
CA ARG A 218 -18.21 25.33 -27.67
C ARG A 218 -19.02 24.02 -27.79
N GLU A 219 -19.64 23.78 -28.94
CA GLU A 219 -20.35 22.51 -29.19
C GLU A 219 -19.37 21.33 -29.31
N GLY A 220 -18.19 21.54 -29.89
CA GLY A 220 -17.10 20.57 -29.93
C GLY A 220 -16.67 20.15 -28.52
N PHE A 221 -16.44 21.12 -27.62
CA PHE A 221 -16.12 20.88 -26.21
C PHE A 221 -17.21 20.02 -25.54
N LYS A 222 -18.50 20.41 -25.66
CA LYS A 222 -19.61 19.68 -25.03
C LYS A 222 -19.67 18.24 -25.52
N ARG A 223 -19.55 18.02 -26.83
CA ARG A 223 -19.56 16.68 -27.43
C ARG A 223 -18.40 15.83 -26.90
N ARG A 224 -17.17 16.36 -26.91
CA ARG A 224 -15.97 15.63 -26.47
C ARG A 224 -16.03 15.30 -24.98
N MET A 225 -16.41 16.25 -24.14
CA MET A 225 -16.55 16.02 -22.69
C MET A 225 -17.65 15.01 -22.36
N ASN A 226 -18.79 15.04 -23.07
CA ASN A 226 -19.84 14.03 -22.92
C ASN A 226 -19.33 12.63 -23.27
N ARG A 227 -18.62 12.50 -24.40
CA ARG A 227 -18.03 11.22 -24.82
C ARG A 227 -16.97 10.72 -23.85
N THR A 228 -16.08 11.60 -23.38
CA THR A 228 -15.06 11.29 -22.38
C THR A 228 -15.66 10.77 -21.08
N ARG A 229 -16.68 11.47 -20.55
CA ARG A 229 -17.39 11.02 -19.34
C ARG A 229 -17.98 9.63 -19.52
N MET A 230 -18.63 9.37 -20.66
CA MET A 230 -19.25 8.06 -20.94
C MET A 230 -18.21 6.94 -20.96
N LEU A 231 -17.12 7.10 -21.72
CA LEU A 231 -16.10 6.07 -21.89
C LEU A 231 -15.29 5.82 -20.61
N ILE A 232 -14.92 6.87 -19.89
CA ILE A 232 -14.20 6.73 -18.61
C ILE A 232 -15.10 6.08 -17.57
N LYS A 233 -16.36 6.51 -17.44
CA LYS A 233 -17.30 5.92 -16.48
C LYS A 233 -17.49 4.43 -16.71
N ASP A 234 -17.67 4.03 -17.97
CA ASP A 234 -17.78 2.62 -18.36
C ASP A 234 -16.53 1.83 -17.94
N GLN A 235 -15.35 2.34 -18.28
CA GLN A 235 -14.09 1.68 -17.93
C GLN A 235 -13.83 1.62 -16.42
N MET A 236 -14.18 2.67 -15.67
CA MET A 236 -14.00 2.73 -14.21
C MET A 236 -14.92 1.77 -13.47
N SER A 237 -16.13 1.52 -13.98
CA SER A 237 -17.13 0.67 -13.31
C SER A 237 -16.67 -0.78 -13.11
N GLY A 238 -15.71 -1.25 -13.92
CA GLY A 238 -15.09 -2.57 -13.79
C GLY A 238 -13.61 -2.54 -13.40
N ALA A 239 -13.07 -1.38 -13.02
CA ALA A 239 -11.66 -1.21 -12.71
C ALA A 239 -11.36 -1.56 -11.25
N ASP A 240 -10.22 -2.21 -11.01
CA ASP A 240 -9.78 -2.57 -9.66
C ASP A 240 -9.49 -1.32 -8.81
N GLN A 241 -9.99 -1.34 -7.57
CA GLN A 241 -9.86 -0.27 -6.58
C GLN A 241 -8.73 -0.55 -5.57
N THR A 242 -8.06 -1.70 -5.68
CA THR A 242 -7.09 -2.10 -4.67
C THR A 242 -5.74 -1.41 -4.82
N VAL A 243 -5.12 -1.09 -3.69
CA VAL A 243 -3.71 -0.66 -3.61
C VAL A 243 -2.98 -1.59 -2.64
N TRP A 244 -1.90 -2.20 -3.11
CA TRP A 244 -1.11 -3.18 -2.37
C TRP A 244 0.37 -3.10 -2.77
N ARG A 245 1.26 -3.72 -1.97
CA ARG A 245 2.72 -3.58 -2.16
C ARG A 245 3.37 -4.80 -2.79
N CYS A 246 4.21 -4.56 -3.79
CA CYS A 246 5.08 -5.58 -4.36
C CYS A 246 6.10 -6.07 -3.30
N ASN A 247 6.77 -7.18 -3.60
CA ASN A 247 7.92 -7.57 -2.81
C ASN A 247 9.06 -6.54 -2.96
N PRO A 248 9.73 -6.17 -1.85
CA PRO A 248 10.91 -5.33 -1.93
C PRO A 248 12.02 -6.07 -2.68
N GLN A 249 12.85 -5.34 -3.43
CA GLN A 249 14.01 -5.92 -4.12
C GLN A 249 15.01 -6.57 -3.15
N ARG A 250 15.07 -6.06 -1.92
CA ARG A 250 15.92 -6.59 -0.84
C ARG A 250 15.09 -6.66 0.45
N PRO A 251 14.47 -7.81 0.75
CA PRO A 251 13.73 -8.01 1.99
C PRO A 251 14.65 -7.81 3.21
N LYS A 252 14.19 -7.06 4.21
CA LYS A 252 14.93 -6.81 5.45
C LYS A 252 13.99 -6.87 6.66
N ALA A 253 14.31 -7.75 7.61
CA ALA A 253 13.57 -7.90 8.86
C ALA A 253 13.53 -6.58 9.64
N GLY A 254 12.38 -6.24 10.21
CA GLY A 254 12.12 -4.99 10.93
C GLY A 254 12.08 -3.73 10.04
N VAL A 255 12.22 -3.86 8.71
CA VAL A 255 12.10 -2.74 7.77
C VAL A 255 11.04 -2.99 6.72
N THR A 256 11.04 -4.16 6.07
CA THR A 256 10.06 -4.51 5.02
C THR A 256 9.15 -5.67 5.42
N TYR A 257 9.62 -6.54 6.31
CA TYR A 257 8.81 -7.60 6.90
C TYR A 257 9.17 -7.78 8.37
N ASP A 258 8.31 -8.45 9.11
CA ASP A 258 8.59 -8.91 10.47
C ASP A 258 8.01 -10.31 10.67
N GLU A 259 8.40 -10.98 11.76
CA GLU A 259 8.08 -12.38 12.05
C GLU A 259 7.34 -12.49 13.39
N VAL A 260 6.33 -13.35 13.44
CA VAL A 260 5.81 -13.89 14.70
C VAL A 260 6.88 -14.81 15.29
N THR A 261 7.43 -14.52 16.46
CA THR A 261 8.57 -15.32 16.95
C THR A 261 8.15 -16.35 18.00
N ARG A 262 8.81 -17.51 17.96
CA ARG A 262 8.63 -18.64 18.90
C ARG A 262 7.22 -19.24 18.96
N LEU A 263 6.45 -19.18 17.88
CA LEU A 263 5.19 -19.91 17.74
C LEU A 263 5.44 -21.21 16.97
N LEU A 264 5.19 -22.34 17.62
CA LEU A 264 5.31 -23.69 17.04
C LEU A 264 6.71 -24.03 16.51
N GLN A 265 7.78 -23.60 17.19
CA GLN A 265 9.13 -23.90 16.73
C GLN A 265 9.53 -25.36 16.96
N GLY A 266 10.29 -25.93 16.03
CA GLY A 266 10.89 -27.24 16.18
C GLY A 266 11.70 -27.39 17.46
N TYR A 267 11.48 -28.48 18.18
CA TYR A 267 12.08 -28.78 19.47
C TYR A 267 12.34 -30.28 19.61
N ILE A 268 13.54 -30.66 20.05
CA ILE A 268 13.92 -32.06 20.25
C ILE A 268 13.75 -32.41 21.73
N GLU A 269 13.09 -33.53 22.03
CA GLU A 269 12.90 -34.02 23.40
C GLU A 269 12.89 -35.55 23.46
N ASN A 270 13.36 -36.14 24.54
CA ASN A 270 13.34 -37.60 24.71
C ASN A 270 11.94 -38.10 25.08
N GLU A 271 11.52 -39.27 24.58
CA GLU A 271 10.27 -39.95 24.98
C GLU A 271 10.10 -40.03 26.51
N VAL A 272 11.19 -40.24 27.26
CA VAL A 272 11.15 -40.30 28.74
C VAL A 272 10.70 -38.97 29.35
N ASP A 273 11.10 -37.84 28.76
CA ASP A 273 10.80 -36.49 29.24
C ASP A 273 9.45 -35.96 28.72
N LEU A 274 8.92 -36.57 27.64
CA LEU A 274 7.58 -36.32 27.12
C LEU A 274 6.48 -37.07 27.88
N SER A 275 6.87 -38.13 28.58
CA SER A 275 5.99 -39.04 29.30
C SER A 275 5.68 -38.55 30.71
N ALA A 276 4.40 -38.46 31.07
CA ALA A 276 4.00 -38.12 32.43
C ALA A 276 4.45 -39.16 33.48
N GLU A 277 4.66 -40.41 33.03
CA GLU A 277 5.13 -41.53 33.85
C GLU A 277 6.66 -41.69 33.83
N GLU A 278 7.40 -40.83 33.11
CA GLU A 278 8.84 -40.95 32.90
C GLU A 278 9.23 -42.31 32.28
N THR A 279 8.47 -42.76 31.28
CA THR A 279 8.71 -44.03 30.56
C THR A 279 8.71 -43.86 29.04
N CYS A 280 9.43 -44.72 28.34
CA CYS A 280 9.51 -44.75 26.87
C CYS A 280 8.62 -45.84 26.25
N ARG A 281 7.48 -46.15 26.88
CA ARG A 281 6.58 -47.23 26.41
C ARG A 281 5.85 -46.90 25.11
N HIS A 282 5.81 -45.62 24.75
CA HIS A 282 5.17 -45.10 23.56
C HIS A 282 6.21 -44.58 22.58
N ASP A 283 5.84 -44.53 21.30
CA ASP A 283 6.65 -43.88 20.28
C ASP A 283 6.41 -42.36 20.24
N CYS A 284 7.25 -41.65 19.50
CA CYS A 284 7.11 -40.21 19.32
C CYS A 284 5.73 -39.78 18.78
N ALA A 285 5.10 -40.60 17.94
CA ALA A 285 3.82 -40.25 17.30
C ALA A 285 2.63 -40.31 18.28
N TYR A 286 2.77 -41.00 19.42
CA TYR A 286 1.80 -40.96 20.51
C TYR A 286 1.62 -39.55 21.09
N TYR A 287 2.68 -38.74 21.13
CA TYR A 287 2.69 -37.43 21.77
C TYR A 287 2.18 -36.33 20.82
N GLN A 288 0.89 -36.37 20.51
CA GLN A 288 0.24 -35.32 19.68
C GLN A 288 0.04 -34.01 20.43
N SER A 289 -0.16 -34.07 21.75
CA SER A 289 -0.16 -32.93 22.66
C SER A 289 0.32 -33.37 24.04
N THR A 290 1.41 -32.77 24.52
CA THR A 290 2.00 -33.04 25.84
C THR A 290 2.68 -31.79 26.38
N ARG A 291 3.24 -31.88 27.58
CA ARG A 291 4.09 -30.85 28.18
C ARG A 291 5.30 -31.52 28.80
N ASN A 292 6.44 -30.84 28.74
CA ASN A 292 7.56 -31.24 29.56
C ASN A 292 7.27 -30.74 30.99
N ASP A 293 6.63 -31.56 31.83
CA ASP A 293 6.29 -31.21 33.22
C ASP A 293 7.36 -31.68 34.23
N LYS A 294 8.00 -32.82 33.96
CA LYS A 294 8.90 -33.52 34.89
C LYS A 294 10.35 -33.05 34.89
N GLY A 295 10.75 -32.28 33.87
CA GLY A 295 12.11 -31.74 33.77
C GLY A 295 12.96 -32.54 32.80
N CYS A 296 14.24 -32.71 33.14
CA CYS A 296 15.21 -33.39 32.29
C CYS A 296 15.69 -34.66 33.01
N HIS A 297 15.57 -35.80 32.36
CA HIS A 297 16.08 -37.07 32.86
C HIS A 297 17.62 -37.07 32.85
N GLY A 298 18.21 -36.91 34.03
CA GLY A 298 19.68 -36.86 34.18
C GLY A 298 20.32 -35.68 33.43
N ASP A 299 21.53 -35.89 32.93
CA ASP A 299 22.29 -34.90 32.14
C ASP A 299 22.15 -35.13 30.62
N GLU A 300 20.95 -35.54 30.19
CA GLU A 300 20.61 -35.78 28.79
C GLU A 300 20.57 -34.50 27.94
N PHE A 301 20.23 -34.60 26.65
CA PHE A 301 20.23 -33.45 25.74
C PHE A 301 19.36 -32.28 26.23
N CYS A 302 18.25 -32.55 26.92
CA CYS A 302 17.39 -31.53 27.55
C CYS A 302 18.14 -30.59 28.50
N SER A 303 19.24 -31.04 29.14
CA SER A 303 20.05 -30.21 30.03
C SER A 303 20.92 -29.19 29.29
N LYS A 304 21.13 -29.41 27.98
CA LYS A 304 22.02 -28.62 27.13
C LYS A 304 21.29 -27.53 26.35
N GLN A 305 19.96 -27.58 26.29
CA GLN A 305 19.13 -26.65 25.53
C GLN A 305 18.14 -25.89 26.43
N PRO A 306 17.64 -24.71 25.99
CA PRO A 306 16.55 -24.05 26.69
C PRO A 306 15.26 -24.88 26.65
N ARG A 307 14.76 -25.26 27.82
CA ARG A 307 13.49 -26.01 27.98
C ARG A 307 12.32 -25.31 27.29
N CYS A 308 11.49 -26.07 26.58
CA CYS A 308 10.17 -25.61 26.15
C CYS A 308 9.24 -25.54 27.37
N ARG A 309 8.78 -24.33 27.75
CA ARG A 309 7.93 -24.14 28.95
C ARG A 309 6.43 -24.27 28.68
N GLY A 310 6.04 -24.29 27.41
CA GLY A 310 4.65 -24.40 27.01
C GLY A 310 4.27 -25.80 26.51
N GLY A 311 3.34 -25.85 25.56
CA GLY A 311 2.86 -27.12 24.99
C GLY A 311 3.82 -27.68 23.93
N LEU A 312 3.94 -29.00 23.90
CA LEU A 312 4.62 -29.75 22.85
C LEU A 312 3.56 -30.46 22.01
N TYR A 313 3.60 -30.24 20.70
CA TYR A 313 2.58 -30.72 19.78
C TYR A 313 3.19 -31.48 18.61
N ASN A 314 2.37 -32.37 18.03
CA ASN A 314 2.65 -33.09 16.78
C ASN A 314 4.06 -33.71 16.76
N CYS A 315 4.45 -34.40 17.84
CA CYS A 315 5.75 -35.05 17.93
C CYS A 315 5.89 -36.17 16.90
N GLN A 316 7.08 -36.32 16.35
CA GLN A 316 7.42 -37.36 15.37
C GLN A 316 8.84 -37.85 15.56
N PHE A 317 9.06 -39.12 15.21
CA PHE A 317 10.39 -39.69 15.15
C PHE A 317 11.05 -39.29 13.84
N VAL A 318 12.26 -38.74 13.92
CA VAL A 318 13.05 -38.37 12.72
C VAL A 318 14.24 -39.30 12.58
N GLU A 319 15.07 -39.40 13.63
CA GLU A 319 16.25 -40.26 13.63
C GLU A 319 16.70 -40.60 15.06
N SER A 320 17.45 -41.68 15.23
CA SER A 320 17.92 -42.13 16.56
C SER A 320 19.11 -41.34 17.10
N ASP A 321 20.00 -40.88 16.21
CA ASP A 321 21.20 -40.14 16.58
C ASP A 321 21.17 -38.77 15.89
N LEU A 322 21.12 -37.70 16.68
CA LEU A 322 21.06 -36.33 16.21
C LEU A 322 22.24 -35.53 16.74
N LYS A 323 22.79 -34.65 15.91
CA LYS A 323 23.68 -33.57 16.30
C LYS A 323 22.98 -32.24 16.04
N VAL A 324 22.85 -31.41 17.06
CA VAL A 324 22.08 -30.18 17.02
C VAL A 324 23.01 -28.98 17.07
N CYS A 325 22.91 -28.09 16.09
CA CYS A 325 23.53 -26.78 16.18
C CYS A 325 22.59 -25.81 16.88
N GLN A 326 22.85 -25.51 18.15
CA GLN A 326 22.05 -24.54 18.88
C GLN A 326 22.30 -23.11 18.40
N SER A 327 21.23 -22.32 18.34
CA SER A 327 21.33 -20.89 18.05
C SER A 327 21.96 -20.11 19.20
N ALA A 328 22.36 -18.85 18.91
CA ALA A 328 22.83 -17.92 19.94
C ALA A 328 21.75 -17.65 21.00
N GLU A 329 22.13 -17.34 22.23
CA GLU A 329 21.18 -17.16 23.35
C GLU A 329 20.15 -16.06 23.12
N ASN A 330 20.54 -14.99 22.42
CA ASN A 330 19.70 -13.87 22.04
C ASN A 330 18.97 -14.08 20.70
N SER A 331 19.10 -15.25 20.07
CA SER A 331 18.37 -15.58 18.84
C SER A 331 16.89 -15.85 19.12
N HIS A 332 16.04 -15.48 18.16
CA HIS A 332 14.64 -15.92 18.15
C HIS A 332 14.50 -17.40 17.77
N ARG A 333 15.54 -18.01 17.20
CA ARG A 333 15.59 -19.44 16.83
C ARG A 333 16.13 -20.29 17.99
N ARG A 334 15.76 -21.57 18.03
CA ARG A 334 16.35 -22.56 18.95
C ARG A 334 17.56 -23.24 18.32
N TYR A 335 17.43 -23.59 17.04
CA TYR A 335 18.45 -24.31 16.28
C TYR A 335 18.80 -23.57 14.99
N GLU A 336 20.07 -23.64 14.59
CA GLU A 336 20.50 -23.20 13.25
C GLU A 336 20.20 -24.30 12.22
N PHE A 337 20.59 -25.53 12.54
CA PHE A 337 20.31 -26.75 11.78
C PHE A 337 20.51 -27.99 12.66
N ILE A 338 20.03 -29.15 12.19
CA ILE A 338 20.20 -30.45 12.84
C ILE A 338 20.82 -31.42 11.81
N GLU A 339 21.76 -32.25 12.25
CA GLU A 339 22.40 -33.30 11.46
C GLU A 339 22.07 -34.67 12.05
N GLY A 340 21.50 -35.54 11.24
CA GLY A 340 21.22 -36.93 11.58
C GLY A 340 22.43 -37.86 11.37
N GLY A 341 22.47 -38.97 12.11
CA GLY A 341 23.55 -39.97 12.04
C GLY A 341 23.81 -40.54 10.64
N GLY A 342 22.77 -40.61 9.79
CA GLY A 342 22.84 -41.03 8.39
C GLY A 342 23.25 -39.94 7.40
N GLY A 343 23.62 -38.74 7.87
CA GLY A 343 24.03 -37.60 7.03
C GLY A 343 22.87 -36.75 6.49
N ARG A 344 21.63 -36.98 6.93
CA ARG A 344 20.49 -36.10 6.65
C ARG A 344 20.64 -34.79 7.41
N HIS A 345 20.29 -33.66 6.78
CA HIS A 345 20.32 -32.34 7.41
C HIS A 345 18.92 -31.73 7.43
N LEU A 346 18.50 -31.23 8.59
CA LEU A 346 17.29 -30.42 8.76
C LEU A 346 17.73 -28.96 8.89
N GLY A 347 17.28 -28.11 7.98
CA GLY A 347 17.79 -26.75 7.86
C GLY A 347 19.09 -26.66 7.05
N ARG A 348 19.50 -25.43 6.72
CA ARG A 348 20.70 -25.17 5.91
C ARG A 348 21.96 -25.41 6.74
N ALA A 349 22.72 -26.45 6.39
CA ALA A 349 24.01 -26.73 7.00
C ALA A 349 24.97 -25.54 6.86
N LYS A 350 25.48 -25.05 8.00
CA LYS A 350 26.43 -23.94 8.11
C LYS A 350 27.45 -24.24 9.20
N ALA A 351 28.49 -23.42 9.32
CA ALA A 351 29.41 -23.52 10.45
C ALA A 351 28.67 -23.23 11.77
N CYS A 352 28.73 -24.17 12.72
CA CYS A 352 28.09 -24.01 14.01
C CYS A 352 29.00 -23.25 14.99
N SER A 353 28.60 -22.05 15.40
CA SER A 353 29.42 -21.18 16.25
C SER A 353 29.58 -21.68 17.69
N ARG A 354 28.58 -22.39 18.21
CA ARG A 354 28.56 -22.90 19.60
C ARG A 354 29.02 -24.36 19.74
N GLY A 355 29.44 -24.99 18.63
CA GLY A 355 29.64 -26.44 18.59
C GLY A 355 28.32 -27.20 18.50
N MET A 356 28.42 -28.50 18.22
CA MET A 356 27.26 -29.38 18.01
C MET A 356 27.02 -30.23 19.25
N ASP A 357 25.80 -30.24 19.77
CA ASP A 357 25.39 -31.11 20.87
C ASP A 357 24.79 -32.41 20.34
N ARG A 358 25.04 -33.53 21.04
CA ARG A 358 24.53 -34.85 20.63
C ARG A 358 23.31 -35.24 21.44
N ALA A 359 22.25 -35.63 20.74
CA ALA A 359 21.07 -36.30 21.28
C ALA A 359 21.07 -37.74 20.75
N LYS A 360 21.38 -38.71 21.61
CA LYS A 360 21.59 -40.11 21.24
C LYS A 360 20.53 -40.99 21.91
N SER A 361 19.67 -41.62 21.11
CA SER A 361 18.67 -42.55 21.61
C SER A 361 19.33 -43.75 22.30
N TRP A 362 18.68 -44.28 23.34
CA TRP A 362 19.25 -45.35 24.17
C TRP A 362 18.22 -46.43 24.48
N VAL A 363 18.70 -47.57 24.97
CA VAL A 363 17.85 -48.70 25.38
C VAL A 363 18.01 -48.89 26.88
N SER A 364 16.90 -48.95 27.60
CA SER A 364 16.86 -49.42 28.98
C SER A 364 16.04 -50.68 29.09
N TRP A 365 16.68 -51.72 29.63
CA TRP A 365 16.14 -53.07 29.77
C TRP A 365 15.69 -53.63 28.40
N PHE A 366 14.41 -53.45 28.05
CA PHE A 366 13.82 -53.92 26.79
C PHE A 366 13.08 -52.82 26.02
N VAL A 367 13.19 -51.56 26.46
CA VAL A 367 12.49 -50.42 25.87
C VAL A 367 13.51 -49.44 25.30
N LYS A 368 13.30 -49.01 24.06
CA LYS A 368 14.13 -48.00 23.41
C LYS A 368 13.50 -46.63 23.67
N CYS A 369 14.31 -45.70 24.16
CA CYS A 369 13.96 -44.30 24.35
C CYS A 369 14.52 -43.49 23.19
N ASN A 370 13.64 -43.01 22.32
CA ASN A 370 14.04 -42.19 21.18
C ASN A 370 13.95 -40.70 21.49
N TYR A 371 14.75 -39.91 20.78
CA TYR A 371 14.54 -38.47 20.69
C TYR A 371 13.48 -38.17 19.62
N CYS A 372 12.47 -37.42 20.04
CA CYS A 372 11.35 -36.97 19.22
C CYS A 372 11.56 -35.52 18.78
N PHE A 373 11.12 -35.21 17.57
CA PHE A 373 10.99 -33.85 17.10
C PHE A 373 9.54 -33.40 17.28
N CYS A 374 9.32 -32.36 18.07
CA CYS A 374 8.03 -31.79 18.40
C CYS A 374 7.96 -30.31 17.99
N LEU A 375 6.76 -29.74 17.99
CA LEU A 375 6.54 -28.30 17.88
C LEU A 375 6.31 -27.72 19.27
N CYS A 376 7.18 -26.80 19.68
CA CYS A 376 7.08 -26.09 20.94
C CYS A 376 6.27 -24.81 20.77
N ASP A 377 5.19 -24.73 21.54
CA ASP A 377 4.37 -23.54 21.68
C ASP A 377 4.60 -22.91 23.06
N GLU A 378 5.48 -21.91 23.15
CA GLU A 378 5.77 -21.25 24.43
C GLU A 378 5.68 -19.72 24.38
N GLU A 379 5.06 -19.16 25.42
CA GLU A 379 5.19 -17.74 25.73
C GLU A 379 6.48 -17.46 26.49
N GLY A 380 7.01 -16.26 26.32
CA GLY A 380 8.19 -15.81 27.05
C GLY A 380 8.83 -14.59 26.43
N PRO A 381 9.91 -14.05 27.02
CA PRO A 381 10.51 -12.78 26.59
C PRO A 381 10.97 -12.71 25.13
N GLN A 382 11.19 -13.86 24.49
CA GLN A 382 11.68 -13.98 23.11
C GLN A 382 10.56 -14.32 22.10
N SER A 383 9.30 -14.34 22.54
CA SER A 383 8.15 -14.66 21.68
C SER A 383 7.28 -13.45 21.39
N ASP A 384 7.30 -12.98 20.15
CA ASP A 384 6.54 -11.82 19.69
C ASP A 384 5.36 -12.35 18.87
N ARG A 385 4.25 -12.64 19.56
CA ARG A 385 3.10 -13.38 19.00
C ARG A 385 1.77 -12.71 19.27
N TYR A 386 1.81 -11.40 19.55
CA TYR A 386 0.67 -10.67 20.05
C TYR A 386 0.14 -9.71 18.97
N PHE A 387 -1.18 -9.58 18.85
CA PHE A 387 -1.84 -8.67 17.90
C PHE A 387 -2.74 -7.71 18.65
N ASN A 388 -2.63 -6.42 18.35
CA ASN A 388 -3.46 -5.40 18.97
C ASN A 388 -4.93 -5.51 18.51
N LEU A 389 -5.85 -5.45 19.47
CA LEU A 389 -7.30 -5.45 19.26
C LEU A 389 -7.91 -4.05 19.47
N ARG A 390 -7.17 -3.10 20.06
CA ARG A 390 -7.66 -1.74 20.27
C ARG A 390 -7.87 -1.01 18.93
N PRO A 391 -8.95 -0.23 18.78
CA PRO A 391 -9.23 0.47 17.55
C PRO A 391 -8.26 1.62 17.28
N ALA A 392 -7.87 1.78 16.03
CA ALA A 392 -7.21 2.97 15.52
C ALA A 392 -8.23 3.78 14.72
N THR A 393 -8.54 5.01 15.16
CA THR A 393 -9.53 5.89 14.53
C THR A 393 -8.93 7.23 14.11
N ALA A 394 -9.35 7.71 12.94
CA ALA A 394 -9.06 9.05 12.46
C ALA A 394 -9.79 10.10 13.33
N ASP A 395 -9.27 11.32 13.33
CA ASP A 395 -9.93 12.45 14.01
C ASP A 395 -11.13 12.96 13.19
N ILE A 396 -12.26 12.26 13.30
CA ILE A 396 -13.52 12.59 12.62
C ILE A 396 -13.97 14.02 12.95
N GLY A 397 -13.74 14.48 14.19
CA GLY A 397 -14.09 15.83 14.63
C GLY A 397 -13.30 16.95 13.93
N ARG A 398 -12.18 16.61 13.29
CA ARG A 398 -11.41 17.50 12.41
C ARG A 398 -11.57 17.15 10.93
N ASN A 399 -12.69 16.51 10.56
CA ASN A 399 -13.01 16.10 9.21
C ASN A 399 -11.94 15.21 8.57
N ARG A 400 -11.33 14.30 9.36
CA ARG A 400 -10.24 13.43 8.88
C ARG A 400 -10.71 12.01 8.60
N VAL A 401 -10.14 11.42 7.56
CA VAL A 401 -10.40 10.05 7.12
C VAL A 401 -9.10 9.24 7.05
N VAL A 402 -9.20 7.92 7.00
CA VAL A 402 -8.04 7.04 6.80
C VAL A 402 -7.58 7.12 5.34
N THR A 403 -6.28 7.26 5.13
CA THR A 403 -5.65 7.41 3.80
C THR A 403 -4.58 6.35 3.51
N GLY A 404 -4.15 5.60 4.52
CA GLY A 404 -3.09 4.60 4.40
C GLY A 404 -2.96 3.71 5.63
N LEU A 405 -2.28 2.58 5.47
CA LEU A 405 -2.16 1.51 6.47
C LEU A 405 -0.76 0.92 6.52
N ARG A 406 -0.38 0.41 7.69
CA ARG A 406 0.78 -0.49 7.83
C ARG A 406 0.69 -1.33 9.10
N PHE A 407 1.35 -2.49 9.08
CA PHE A 407 1.67 -3.18 10.32
C PHE A 407 2.93 -2.60 10.95
N ILE A 408 2.95 -2.46 12.27
CA ILE A 408 4.16 -2.16 13.05
C ILE A 408 4.24 -3.11 14.22
N LYS A 409 5.42 -3.68 14.45
CA LYS A 409 5.72 -4.37 15.70
C LYS A 409 6.28 -3.39 16.72
N HIS A 410 5.56 -3.18 17.82
CA HIS A 410 5.99 -2.34 18.93
C HIS A 410 5.62 -3.00 20.26
N ASN A 411 6.53 -2.99 21.23
CA ASN A 411 6.38 -3.73 22.50
C ASN A 411 5.98 -5.20 22.29
N ARG A 412 6.52 -5.84 21.24
CA ARG A 412 6.26 -7.24 20.87
C ARG A 412 4.82 -7.52 20.37
N ILE A 413 4.05 -6.47 20.15
CA ILE A 413 2.67 -6.52 19.65
C ILE A 413 2.65 -5.99 18.21
N PHE A 414 1.97 -6.69 17.31
CA PHE A 414 1.65 -6.22 15.97
C PHE A 414 0.45 -5.28 16.02
N HIS A 415 0.68 -4.02 15.65
CA HIS A 415 -0.33 -2.98 15.55
C HIS A 415 -0.67 -2.72 14.09
N LEU A 416 -1.96 -2.60 13.78
CA LEU A 416 -2.41 -2.01 12.53
C LEU A 416 -2.48 -0.49 12.71
N GLN A 417 -1.52 0.23 12.14
CA GLN A 417 -1.46 1.68 12.22
C GLN A 417 -2.11 2.31 10.99
N ILE A 418 -2.85 3.40 11.22
CA ILE A 418 -3.49 4.20 10.17
C ILE A 418 -2.74 5.51 9.92
N GLN A 419 -2.74 5.93 8.67
CA GLN A 419 -2.50 7.31 8.27
C GLN A 419 -3.85 8.02 8.12
N GLU A 420 -3.94 9.26 8.59
CA GLU A 420 -5.12 10.10 8.42
C GLU A 420 -4.77 11.38 7.65
N GLY A 421 -5.78 11.96 6.98
CA GLY A 421 -5.72 13.26 6.33
C GLY A 421 -7.08 13.95 6.35
N GLU A 422 -7.07 15.28 6.29
CA GLU A 422 -8.29 16.09 6.20
C GLU A 422 -8.97 15.89 4.83
N LEU A 423 -10.27 15.61 4.88
CA LEU A 423 -11.13 15.54 3.72
C LEU A 423 -11.54 16.96 3.31
N LEU A 424 -11.48 17.23 2.01
CA LEU A 424 -11.88 18.49 1.38
C LEU A 424 -13.00 18.22 0.39
N THR A 425 -13.56 19.30 -0.15
CA THR A 425 -14.58 19.27 -1.20
C THR A 425 -14.23 18.32 -2.34
N HIS A 426 -15.22 17.64 -2.90
CA HIS A 426 -15.07 16.67 -4.00
C HIS A 426 -14.17 15.47 -3.64
N GLY A 427 -14.10 15.10 -2.37
CA GLY A 427 -13.35 13.92 -1.91
C GLY A 427 -11.82 14.08 -1.97
N VAL A 428 -11.31 15.31 -2.15
CA VAL A 428 -9.87 15.59 -2.15
C VAL A 428 -9.31 15.38 -0.74
N ILE A 429 -8.12 14.77 -0.63
CA ILE A 429 -7.40 14.69 0.63
C ILE A 429 -6.35 15.80 0.69
N ASN A 430 -6.32 16.54 1.80
CA ASN A 430 -5.34 17.57 2.03
C ASN A 430 -3.96 16.98 2.33
N GLY A 431 -3.11 16.87 1.30
CA GLY A 431 -1.78 16.25 1.39
C GLY A 431 -0.84 16.86 2.46
N THR A 432 -1.03 18.12 2.85
CA THR A 432 -0.22 18.76 3.90
C THR A 432 -0.61 18.35 5.32
N THR A 433 -1.78 17.74 5.49
CA THR A 433 -2.30 17.30 6.80
C THR A 433 -2.06 15.83 7.07
N LEU A 434 -1.49 15.10 6.11
CA LEU A 434 -1.22 13.67 6.23
C LEU A 434 -0.32 13.40 7.42
N GLN A 435 -0.76 12.50 8.29
CA GLN A 435 0.06 12.03 9.39
C GLN A 435 -0.28 10.59 9.76
N TRP A 436 0.74 9.86 10.18
CA TRP A 436 0.55 8.57 10.84
C TRP A 436 0.04 8.81 12.26
N LYS A 437 -1.08 8.17 12.63
CA LYS A 437 -1.60 8.29 13.98
C LYS A 437 -0.64 7.66 14.97
N PRO A 438 -0.30 8.34 16.08
CA PRO A 438 0.53 7.74 17.13
C PRO A 438 -0.05 6.41 17.59
N LEU A 439 0.83 5.44 17.86
CA LEU A 439 0.40 4.15 18.39
C LEU A 439 -0.13 4.34 19.82
N ASP A 440 -1.26 3.70 20.12
CA ASP A 440 -1.68 3.48 21.51
C ASP A 440 -0.76 2.42 22.13
N SER A 441 0.33 2.89 22.72
CA SER A 441 1.45 2.04 23.13
C SER A 441 1.22 1.49 24.54
N TYR A 442 1.24 0.17 24.65
CA TYR A 442 1.16 -0.56 25.92
C TYR A 442 2.04 -1.82 25.87
N SER A 443 2.28 -2.43 27.03
CA SER A 443 2.90 -3.74 27.18
C SER A 443 1.87 -4.78 27.60
N ILE A 444 2.04 -6.02 27.16
CA ILE A 444 1.22 -7.17 27.60
C ILE A 444 1.27 -7.40 29.12
N SER A 445 2.27 -6.83 29.81
CA SER A 445 2.47 -6.94 31.26
C SER A 445 1.85 -5.78 32.06
N ASP A 446 1.27 -4.78 31.38
CA ASP A 446 0.69 -3.62 32.05
C ASP A 446 -0.57 -4.00 32.82
N LYS A 447 -0.77 -3.37 33.98
CA LYS A 447 -1.81 -3.76 34.96
C LYS A 447 -3.23 -3.77 34.41
N ASP A 448 -3.55 -2.83 33.51
CA ASP A 448 -4.88 -2.62 32.96
C ASP A 448 -5.05 -3.18 31.54
N VAL A 449 -4.09 -3.99 31.10
CA VAL A 449 -4.11 -4.65 29.78
C VAL A 449 -4.54 -6.11 29.94
N ARG A 450 -5.47 -6.56 29.09
CA ARG A 450 -6.05 -7.91 29.15
C ARG A 450 -5.96 -8.60 27.80
N GLN A 451 -5.57 -9.88 27.84
CA GLN A 451 -5.64 -10.76 26.68
C GLN A 451 -7.08 -10.93 26.20
N ASP A 452 -7.25 -10.99 24.88
CA ASP A 452 -8.50 -11.10 24.12
C ASP A 452 -9.47 -9.91 24.32
N VAL A 453 -8.98 -8.83 24.94
CA VAL A 453 -9.66 -7.53 25.04
C VAL A 453 -8.81 -6.45 24.39
N ASP A 454 -7.55 -6.32 24.82
CA ASP A 454 -6.60 -5.33 24.32
C ASP A 454 -5.68 -5.92 23.24
N TYR A 455 -5.24 -7.16 23.43
CA TYR A 455 -4.40 -7.90 22.50
C TYR A 455 -4.81 -9.36 22.41
N HIS A 456 -4.57 -10.00 21.27
CA HIS A 456 -4.70 -11.45 21.10
C HIS A 456 -3.32 -12.10 21.12
N ALA A 457 -3.17 -13.22 21.83
CA ALA A 457 -1.93 -14.02 21.83
C ALA A 457 -2.14 -15.26 20.95
N LEU A 458 -1.28 -15.43 19.93
CA LEU A 458 -1.36 -16.63 19.10
C LEU A 458 -0.94 -17.88 19.90
N SER A 459 -1.60 -19.00 19.65
CA SER A 459 -1.31 -20.30 20.25
C SER A 459 -1.48 -21.43 19.23
N TYR A 460 -1.18 -22.67 19.60
CA TYR A 460 -1.46 -23.83 18.75
C TYR A 460 -2.93 -23.83 18.29
N GLU A 461 -3.91 -23.49 19.13
CA GLU A 461 -5.31 -23.54 18.71
C GLU A 461 -5.78 -22.26 18.02
N ASN A 462 -5.27 -21.11 18.45
CA ASN A 462 -5.72 -19.79 17.98
C ASN A 462 -4.58 -19.08 17.26
N ARG A 463 -4.41 -19.35 15.96
CA ARG A 463 -3.33 -18.78 15.14
C ARG A 463 -3.76 -18.37 13.74
N SER A 464 -5.06 -18.17 13.55
CA SER A 464 -5.63 -17.88 12.24
C SER A 464 -5.82 -16.37 12.04
N ILE A 465 -5.63 -15.90 10.82
CA ILE A 465 -6.05 -14.57 10.38
C ILE A 465 -6.90 -14.69 9.12
N ASN A 466 -8.05 -14.02 9.13
CA ASN A 466 -8.97 -14.01 8.00
C ASN A 466 -8.44 -13.10 6.89
N LEU A 467 -8.46 -13.61 5.66
CA LEU A 467 -8.08 -12.87 4.46
C LEU A 467 -9.35 -12.25 3.87
N VAL A 468 -9.67 -11.05 4.34
CA VAL A 468 -10.95 -10.39 4.05
C VAL A 468 -10.76 -8.95 3.61
N GLU A 469 -11.67 -8.52 2.75
CA GLU A 469 -11.95 -7.13 2.41
C GLU A 469 -13.23 -6.69 3.11
N VAL A 470 -13.15 -5.53 3.76
CA VAL A 470 -14.29 -4.84 4.34
C VAL A 470 -14.44 -3.54 3.58
N LYS A 471 -15.54 -3.38 2.86
CA LYS A 471 -15.82 -2.22 2.03
C LYS A 471 -17.27 -1.79 2.17
N ASP A 472 -17.53 -0.53 1.89
CA ASP A 472 -18.86 0.02 1.70
C ASP A 472 -18.98 0.63 0.30
N ASP A 473 -20.08 0.31 -0.39
CA ASP A 473 -20.34 0.82 -1.74
C ASP A 473 -21.26 2.07 -1.73
N ASN A 474 -21.67 2.56 -0.55
CA ASN A 474 -22.42 3.80 -0.36
C ASN A 474 -21.48 4.94 0.04
N ASP A 475 -21.94 6.20 0.05
CA ASP A 475 -21.17 7.41 0.36
C ASP A 475 -20.63 7.45 1.81
N PHE A 476 -19.77 6.49 2.14
CA PHE A 476 -19.14 6.22 3.42
C PHE A 476 -17.65 6.01 3.20
N LEU A 477 -16.84 6.56 4.11
CA LEU A 477 -15.40 6.48 4.08
C LEU A 477 -14.87 5.77 5.31
N VAL A 478 -13.72 5.11 5.16
CA VAL A 478 -13.04 4.45 6.27
C VAL A 478 -12.49 5.52 7.23
N THR A 479 -12.94 5.47 8.48
CA THR A 479 -12.48 6.37 9.56
C THR A 479 -11.83 5.63 10.71
N GLY A 480 -11.80 4.30 10.71
CA GLY A 480 -11.13 3.54 11.75
C GLY A 480 -11.06 2.06 11.46
N LEU A 481 -10.20 1.36 12.20
CA LEU A 481 -9.92 -0.06 12.00
C LEU A 481 -9.63 -0.75 13.34
N ARG A 482 -9.96 -2.04 13.44
CA ARG A 482 -9.54 -2.91 14.54
C ARG A 482 -9.53 -4.36 14.12
N PHE A 483 -8.87 -5.20 14.91
CA PHE A 483 -9.10 -6.63 14.87
C PHE A 483 -10.07 -7.05 15.96
N GLN A 484 -10.88 -8.06 15.66
CA GLN A 484 -11.67 -8.80 16.61
C GLN A 484 -11.29 -10.29 16.52
N VAL A 485 -11.32 -11.00 17.64
CA VAL A 485 -11.14 -12.46 17.64
C VAL A 485 -12.50 -13.14 17.49
N VAL A 486 -12.70 -13.88 16.40
CA VAL A 486 -13.94 -14.64 16.14
C VAL A 486 -13.57 -16.09 15.87
N GLY A 487 -13.97 -17.00 16.77
CA GLY A 487 -13.67 -18.44 16.63
C GLY A 487 -12.17 -18.77 16.55
N GLY A 488 -11.32 -18.01 17.25
CA GLY A 488 -9.86 -18.19 17.22
C GLY A 488 -9.16 -17.51 16.03
N HIS A 489 -9.90 -16.75 15.21
CA HIS A 489 -9.38 -16.04 14.05
C HIS A 489 -9.31 -14.53 14.32
N LEU A 490 -8.19 -13.91 13.96
CA LEU A 490 -8.11 -12.46 13.80
C LEU A 490 -8.96 -12.04 12.60
N ASN A 491 -10.01 -11.28 12.87
CA ASN A 491 -10.96 -10.78 11.88
C ASN A 491 -10.86 -9.26 11.80
N LEU A 492 -10.66 -8.71 10.60
CA LEU A 492 -10.60 -7.27 10.40
C LEU A 492 -12.01 -6.66 10.49
N GLU A 493 -12.12 -5.56 11.22
CA GLU A 493 -13.29 -4.69 11.18
C GLU A 493 -12.87 -3.27 10.76
N ALA A 494 -13.76 -2.61 10.03
CA ALA A 494 -13.59 -1.22 9.63
C ALA A 494 -14.76 -0.37 10.12
N GLN A 495 -14.43 0.83 10.56
CA GLN A 495 -15.39 1.88 10.88
C GLN A 495 -15.61 2.73 9.62
N PHE A 496 -16.87 2.91 9.29
CA PHE A 496 -17.34 3.71 8.17
C PHE A 496 -18.09 4.93 8.68
N THR A 497 -17.81 6.09 8.10
CA THR A 497 -18.52 7.34 8.38
C THR A 497 -19.05 7.95 7.08
N GLY A 498 -20.33 8.29 7.05
CA GLY A 498 -20.98 8.87 5.88
C GLY A 498 -20.42 10.25 5.56
N PHE A 499 -20.40 10.66 4.31
CA PHE A 499 -19.90 11.98 3.91
C PHE A 499 -20.71 12.59 2.75
N ASP A 500 -20.69 13.92 2.66
CA ASP A 500 -21.20 14.62 1.48
C ASP A 500 -20.06 14.88 0.49
N PHE A 501 -20.17 14.32 -0.72
CA PHE A 501 -19.11 14.41 -1.72
C PHE A 501 -18.80 15.85 -2.14
N LYS A 502 -19.81 16.71 -2.30
CA LYS A 502 -19.61 18.08 -2.81
C LYS A 502 -18.89 18.95 -1.79
N SER A 503 -19.39 19.00 -0.56
CA SER A 503 -18.79 19.78 0.53
C SER A 503 -17.54 19.13 1.12
N GLY A 504 -17.40 17.81 0.96
CA GLY A 504 -16.31 17.05 1.57
C GLY A 504 -16.41 16.94 3.08
N GLN A 505 -17.61 17.08 3.65
CA GLN A 505 -17.83 17.03 5.10
C GLN A 505 -18.32 15.65 5.53
N LEU A 506 -17.74 15.13 6.61
CA LEU A 506 -18.22 13.93 7.29
C LEU A 506 -19.56 14.22 8.01
N THR A 507 -20.43 13.23 8.01
CA THR A 507 -21.72 13.24 8.71
C THR A 507 -21.61 12.55 10.06
N GLU A 508 -22.67 12.59 10.87
CA GLU A 508 -22.75 11.87 12.15
C GLU A 508 -23.05 10.37 11.99
N GLN A 509 -23.30 9.89 10.77
CA GLN A 509 -23.61 8.49 10.52
C GLN A 509 -22.33 7.66 10.53
N THR A 510 -22.09 6.93 11.62
CA THR A 510 -20.91 6.09 11.78
C THR A 510 -21.28 4.69 12.28
N TYR A 511 -20.67 3.64 11.70
CA TYR A 511 -20.83 2.27 12.17
C TYR A 511 -19.56 1.44 11.95
N TRP A 512 -19.46 0.32 12.67
CA TRP A 512 -18.44 -0.70 12.44
C TRP A 512 -19.03 -1.82 11.60
N SER A 513 -18.26 -2.31 10.63
CA SER A 513 -18.62 -3.43 9.78
C SER A 513 -17.45 -4.40 9.66
N SER A 514 -17.77 -5.65 9.34
CA SER A 514 -16.82 -6.74 9.12
C SER A 514 -17.29 -7.58 7.94
N ALA A 515 -16.38 -8.37 7.36
CA ALA A 515 -16.71 -9.22 6.23
C ALA A 515 -17.74 -10.30 6.62
N ASN A 516 -18.68 -10.59 5.72
CA ASN A 516 -19.74 -11.57 5.97
C ASN A 516 -19.15 -12.96 6.32
N ASN A 517 -19.74 -13.61 7.32
CA ASN A 517 -19.34 -14.91 7.85
C ASN A 517 -20.25 -16.07 7.38
N GLU A 518 -21.20 -15.83 6.47
CA GLU A 518 -22.17 -16.85 6.00
C GLU A 518 -21.52 -18.08 5.36
N LYS A 519 -20.36 -17.93 4.72
CA LYS A 519 -19.62 -19.04 4.11
C LYS A 519 -18.50 -19.53 5.03
N ALA A 520 -18.39 -20.85 5.16
CA ALA A 520 -17.23 -21.46 5.80
C ALA A 520 -15.94 -21.06 5.06
N ARG A 521 -14.97 -20.51 5.79
CA ARG A 521 -13.71 -20.08 5.20
C ARG A 521 -12.80 -21.29 4.92
N ARG A 522 -12.07 -21.24 3.81
CA ARG A 522 -11.10 -22.22 3.35
C ARG A 522 -9.70 -21.84 3.83
N LYS A 523 -8.96 -22.82 4.33
CA LYS A 523 -7.56 -22.63 4.75
C LYS A 523 -6.65 -22.53 3.54
N VAL A 524 -5.80 -21.50 3.50
CA VAL A 524 -4.67 -21.45 2.55
C VAL A 524 -3.59 -22.41 3.04
N ALA A 525 -3.26 -23.42 2.24
CA ALA A 525 -2.25 -24.42 2.58
C ALA A 525 -0.83 -23.85 2.45
N LEU A 526 -0.06 -23.90 3.54
CA LEU A 526 1.34 -23.45 3.62
C LEU A 526 2.34 -24.60 3.79
N GLU A 527 1.94 -25.84 3.53
CA GLU A 527 2.70 -27.04 3.94
C GLU A 527 4.13 -27.09 3.37
N ASN A 528 5.10 -27.41 4.25
CA ASN A 528 6.54 -27.53 3.94
C ASN A 528 7.13 -26.29 3.25
N SER A 529 6.78 -25.13 3.78
CA SER A 529 7.20 -23.85 3.22
C SER A 529 8.63 -23.46 3.62
N LYS A 530 9.41 -23.06 2.62
CA LYS A 530 10.63 -22.26 2.82
C LYS A 530 10.27 -20.86 3.36
N VAL A 531 11.24 -20.23 4.00
CA VAL A 531 11.09 -18.84 4.47
C VAL A 531 11.13 -17.88 3.28
N SER A 532 10.07 -17.07 3.12
CA SER A 532 9.87 -16.20 1.96
C SER A 532 10.89 -15.07 1.82
N SER A 533 11.56 -14.68 2.90
CA SER A 533 12.59 -13.64 2.85
C SER A 533 13.90 -14.11 2.22
N GLU A 534 14.06 -15.42 1.99
CA GLU A 534 15.26 -16.02 1.41
C GLU A 534 15.18 -16.22 -0.12
N THR A 535 14.08 -15.82 -0.77
CA THR A 535 13.87 -15.96 -2.22
C THR A 535 13.79 -14.62 -2.94
N PHE A 536 14.28 -14.61 -4.18
CA PHE A 536 14.10 -13.48 -5.11
C PHE A 536 12.84 -13.63 -5.98
N THR A 537 12.12 -14.75 -5.86
CA THR A 537 10.86 -14.95 -6.59
C THR A 537 9.79 -14.01 -6.06
N SER A 538 9.17 -13.25 -6.96
CA SER A 538 8.05 -12.37 -6.59
C SER A 538 6.89 -13.20 -6.05
N SER A 539 6.31 -12.74 -4.95
CA SER A 539 5.06 -13.27 -4.42
C SER A 539 3.90 -12.71 -5.23
N GLU A 540 2.91 -13.56 -5.48
CA GLU A 540 1.66 -13.18 -6.13
C GLU A 540 0.57 -13.11 -5.07
N PRO A 541 -0.32 -12.10 -5.14
CA PRO A 541 -1.47 -12.04 -4.26
C PRO A 541 -2.38 -13.24 -4.54
N TYR A 542 -2.81 -13.90 -3.48
CA TYR A 542 -3.80 -14.96 -3.59
C TYR A 542 -5.17 -14.35 -3.95
N PRO A 543 -6.00 -15.01 -4.78
CA PRO A 543 -7.30 -14.48 -5.16
C PRO A 543 -8.17 -14.15 -3.94
N SER A 544 -8.73 -12.94 -3.93
CA SER A 544 -9.54 -12.42 -2.82
C SER A 544 -11.00 -12.81 -2.99
N ASP A 545 -11.41 -13.92 -2.38
CA ASP A 545 -12.79 -14.41 -2.41
C ASP A 545 -13.54 -14.13 -1.08
N ASN A 546 -12.92 -13.41 -0.13
CA ASN A 546 -13.38 -13.19 1.25
C ASN A 546 -13.74 -14.46 2.05
N ASP A 547 -13.44 -15.63 1.49
CA ASP A 547 -13.79 -16.95 2.03
C ASP A 547 -12.53 -17.72 2.44
N GLN A 548 -11.46 -17.03 2.83
CA GLN A 548 -10.17 -17.64 3.12
C GLN A 548 -9.57 -17.15 4.44
N TYR A 549 -8.72 -17.99 5.01
CA TYR A 549 -7.86 -17.65 6.14
C TYR A 549 -6.51 -18.34 6.00
N VAL A 550 -5.52 -17.84 6.72
CA VAL A 550 -4.21 -18.46 6.84
C VAL A 550 -3.88 -18.65 8.32
N GLU A 551 -3.18 -19.74 8.63
CA GLU A 551 -2.66 -20.01 9.97
C GLU A 551 -1.18 -19.68 10.04
N PHE A 552 -0.76 -19.02 11.11
CA PHE A 552 0.65 -18.93 11.48
C PHE A 552 1.13 -20.31 11.95
N THR A 553 2.14 -20.86 11.29
CA THR A 553 2.69 -22.19 11.55
C THR A 553 4.20 -22.20 11.32
N ASN A 554 4.87 -23.27 11.68
CA ASN A 554 6.29 -23.43 11.40
C ASN A 554 6.64 -23.54 9.91
N SER A 555 7.84 -23.11 9.57
CA SER A 555 8.54 -23.43 8.33
C SER A 555 8.78 -24.94 8.18
N GLY A 556 9.16 -25.35 6.97
CA GLY A 556 9.45 -26.75 6.66
C GLY A 556 10.59 -27.34 7.50
N LEU A 557 10.46 -28.63 7.83
CA LEU A 557 11.43 -29.35 8.64
C LEU A 557 12.79 -29.48 7.92
N GLU A 558 12.79 -29.92 6.66
CA GLU A 558 14.02 -30.09 5.89
C GLU A 558 14.66 -28.74 5.53
N GLU A 559 13.81 -27.74 5.27
CA GLU A 559 14.22 -26.43 4.78
C GLU A 559 14.85 -25.57 5.87
N ASP A 560 14.29 -25.61 7.08
CA ASP A 560 14.59 -24.65 8.15
C ASP A 560 14.49 -25.24 9.57
N ALA A 561 14.47 -26.57 9.72
CA ALA A 561 14.31 -27.25 11.00
C ALA A 561 13.08 -26.76 11.81
N ALA A 562 12.03 -26.31 11.09
CA ALA A 562 10.82 -25.71 11.67
C ALA A 562 11.08 -24.54 12.63
N GLN A 563 12.09 -23.70 12.37
CA GLN A 563 12.54 -22.66 13.31
C GLN A 563 11.93 -21.28 13.08
N THR A 564 11.29 -21.05 11.94
CA THR A 564 10.67 -19.76 11.58
C THR A 564 9.15 -19.91 11.54
N THR A 565 8.40 -18.95 12.08
CA THR A 565 6.94 -18.95 11.91
C THR A 565 6.57 -18.24 10.61
N VAL A 566 5.77 -18.91 9.77
CA VAL A 566 5.23 -18.42 8.51
C VAL A 566 3.70 -18.37 8.57
N PRO A 567 3.01 -17.48 7.85
CA PRO A 567 3.55 -16.46 6.95
C PRO A 567 4.28 -15.34 7.71
N LEU A 568 5.19 -14.65 7.02
CA LEU A 568 5.78 -13.42 7.54
C LEU A 568 4.74 -12.28 7.46
N ILE A 569 4.96 -11.17 8.17
CA ILE A 569 4.08 -10.00 8.10
C ILE A 569 4.78 -8.93 7.25
N ASP A 570 4.13 -8.48 6.18
CA ASP A 570 4.59 -7.34 5.39
C ASP A 570 4.30 -6.05 6.17
N ILE A 571 5.36 -5.34 6.56
CA ILE A 571 5.27 -4.10 7.34
C ILE A 571 5.48 -2.86 6.48
N GLN A 572 5.56 -3.01 5.16
CA GLN A 572 5.62 -1.87 4.25
C GLN A 572 4.36 -1.01 4.41
N GLU A 573 4.53 0.31 4.29
CA GLU A 573 3.40 1.21 4.23
C GLU A 573 2.61 1.02 2.93
N VAL A 574 1.29 1.00 3.05
CA VAL A 574 0.36 0.95 1.93
C VAL A 574 -0.42 2.25 1.94
N VAL A 575 -0.06 3.12 1.01
CA VAL A 575 -0.62 4.47 0.83
C VAL A 575 -0.99 4.64 -0.63
N SER A 576 -1.90 5.56 -0.92
CA SER A 576 -2.17 6.03 -2.27
C SER A 576 -1.39 7.32 -2.56
N GLU A 577 -0.90 7.49 -3.79
CA GLU A 577 -0.27 8.73 -4.25
C GLU A 577 -0.86 9.14 -5.61
N PRO A 578 -1.58 10.29 -5.71
CA PRO A 578 -1.92 11.19 -4.62
C PRO A 578 -2.82 10.51 -3.58
N PRO A 579 -2.86 11.02 -2.34
CA PRO A 579 -3.69 10.45 -1.29
C PRO A 579 -5.16 10.48 -1.70
N PHE A 580 -5.85 9.38 -1.45
CA PHE A 580 -7.23 9.15 -1.89
C PHE A 580 -8.10 8.71 -0.70
N PRO A 581 -9.39 9.11 -0.67
CA PRO A 581 -10.33 8.57 0.30
C PRO A 581 -10.54 7.07 0.04
N LEU A 582 -10.79 6.33 1.13
CA LEU A 582 -10.94 4.87 1.10
C LEU A 582 -12.40 4.49 1.35
N SER A 583 -12.97 3.68 0.47
CA SER A 583 -14.27 3.02 0.67
C SER A 583 -14.13 1.66 1.35
N GLY A 584 -12.90 1.18 1.53
CA GLY A 584 -12.65 -0.08 2.20
C GLY A 584 -11.18 -0.36 2.43
N VAL A 585 -10.94 -1.49 3.08
CA VAL A 585 -9.61 -2.00 3.43
C VAL A 585 -9.64 -3.52 3.41
N GLY A 586 -8.47 -4.15 3.43
CA GLY A 586 -8.41 -5.59 3.62
C GLY A 586 -7.09 -6.09 4.16
N VAL A 587 -7.09 -7.36 4.54
CA VAL A 587 -5.89 -8.16 4.79
C VAL A 587 -5.83 -9.24 3.72
N TYR A 588 -4.67 -9.39 3.09
CA TYR A 588 -4.46 -10.38 2.04
C TYR A 588 -3.19 -11.19 2.29
N TYR A 589 -3.12 -12.33 1.63
CA TYR A 589 -1.94 -13.17 1.59
C TYR A 589 -1.30 -13.08 0.19
N LYS A 590 0.03 -12.95 0.14
CA LYS A 590 0.80 -13.13 -1.09
C LYS A 590 1.90 -14.14 -0.88
N GLY A 591 2.09 -15.05 -1.83
CA GLY A 591 3.06 -16.13 -1.71
C GLY A 591 3.63 -16.56 -3.05
N SER A 592 4.60 -17.47 -3.00
CA SER A 592 5.09 -18.18 -4.17
C SER A 592 5.14 -19.66 -3.84
N LYS A 593 5.06 -20.52 -4.86
CA LYS A 593 5.00 -21.98 -4.65
C LYS A 593 6.19 -22.46 -3.79
N GLY A 594 5.89 -23.22 -2.73
CA GLY A 594 6.88 -23.77 -1.81
C GLY A 594 7.46 -22.77 -0.80
N HIS A 595 6.89 -21.57 -0.65
CA HIS A 595 7.29 -20.57 0.33
C HIS A 595 6.08 -20.12 1.16
N GLY A 596 6.34 -19.71 2.41
CA GLY A 596 5.30 -19.42 3.40
C GLY A 596 4.55 -18.11 3.19
N GLY A 597 4.92 -17.32 2.18
CA GLY A 597 4.36 -16.02 1.83
C GLY A 597 4.43 -14.94 2.90
N TYR A 598 3.56 -13.94 2.72
CA TYR A 598 3.39 -12.77 3.58
C TYR A 598 1.90 -12.48 3.79
N VAL A 599 1.53 -12.06 4.99
CA VAL A 599 0.26 -11.40 5.29
C VAL A 599 0.48 -9.89 5.29
N ALA A 600 -0.40 -9.15 4.62
CA ALA A 600 -0.22 -7.72 4.38
C ALA A 600 -1.58 -6.98 4.37
N PRO A 601 -1.62 -5.68 4.73
CA PRO A 601 -2.81 -4.86 4.56
C PRO A 601 -2.92 -4.39 3.10
N LYS A 602 -4.13 -4.06 2.66
CA LYS A 602 -4.39 -3.39 1.37
C LYS A 602 -5.48 -2.34 1.51
N LEU A 603 -5.46 -1.36 0.63
CA LEU A 603 -6.47 -0.29 0.56
C LEU A 603 -7.49 -0.61 -0.54
N ILE A 604 -8.71 -0.12 -0.38
CA ILE A 604 -9.73 -0.07 -1.43
C ILE A 604 -10.13 1.41 -1.57
N THR A 605 -9.75 2.01 -2.69
CA THR A 605 -10.01 3.42 -2.99
C THR A 605 -11.49 3.66 -3.27
N TYR A 606 -12.01 4.83 -2.88
CA TYR A 606 -13.39 5.19 -3.13
C TYR A 606 -13.73 5.26 -4.65
N ASP A 607 -14.94 4.84 -5.04
CA ASP A 607 -15.39 4.86 -6.44
C ASP A 607 -15.95 6.21 -6.88
N PHE A 608 -15.17 6.95 -7.68
CA PHE A 608 -15.63 8.20 -8.28
C PHE A 608 -16.41 8.03 -9.59
N SER A 609 -16.66 6.81 -10.09
CA SER A 609 -17.35 6.56 -11.37
C SER A 609 -18.72 7.24 -11.46
N GLN A 610 -19.46 7.30 -10.35
CA GLN A 610 -20.76 7.95 -10.26
C GLN A 610 -20.68 9.46 -9.94
N LYS A 611 -19.49 9.96 -9.61
CA LYS A 611 -19.23 11.36 -9.21
C LYS A 611 -18.54 12.18 -10.30
N ILE A 612 -18.35 11.62 -11.50
CA ILE A 612 -17.83 12.35 -12.66
C ILE A 612 -18.86 13.39 -13.12
N GLU A 613 -18.63 14.66 -12.76
CA GLU A 613 -19.41 15.82 -13.20
C GLU A 613 -18.80 16.41 -14.49
N LEU A 614 -19.63 16.93 -15.39
CA LEU A 614 -19.14 17.61 -16.60
C LEU A 614 -18.79 19.06 -16.25
N PRO A 615 -17.66 19.60 -16.74
CA PRO A 615 -17.43 21.03 -16.64
C PRO A 615 -18.53 21.81 -17.37
N THR A 616 -18.90 22.94 -16.79
CA THR A 616 -19.97 23.81 -17.31
C THR A 616 -19.36 25.02 -18.01
N ILE A 617 -19.98 25.44 -19.12
CA ILE A 617 -19.58 26.62 -19.92
C ILE A 617 -20.54 27.77 -19.65
#